data_AF-A0AAU4F0C2-F1
#
_entry.id   AF-A0AAU4F0C2-F1
#
_cell.length_a   1.000
_cell.length_b   1.000
_cell.length_c   1.000
_cell.angle_alpha   90.00
_cell.angle_beta   90.00
_cell.angle_gamma   90.00
#
_symmetry.space_group_name_H-M   'P 1'
#
loop_
_entity.id
_entity.type
_entity.pdbx_description
1 polymer ?
#
loop_
_entity_poly.entity_id
_entity_poly.type
_entity_poly.pdbx_seq_one_letter_code
_entity_poly.pdbx_strand_id
1 'polypeptide(L)'
;MKKLVLLALSAVLLAGCSSAASDGPEPGTLRILAGSELADMQPVLDEAAKATGVKVKFTFTGTLEGAESLANGSADSKYDAVWFSSNRYPAGIPDAAKRLGNQVKIMSSPVVLGLSASSAQRLGWTGKPVGWGEIAAQAGKKAFTYGMTDPSASNSGFSALVGVASALAGAGTAIDARQIAAVTPQLTQFFSAQALSAGSSGWLSDAYTRRATGQDPGQKVDGLINYESVLLSANASGKLPEPLKLIYPSDGVVTADYPLTLLADAGSDARSSHQRLSDYLRTPDVQKRIMDTTQRRPVVPGVALGSQFARRDLVELPFPATQQAVDALLQAYFDKIRRPSRTLYVLDTSGSMEGDRIDSLRTALAGLTGADNSLTGRYRRFRSREEVTMLPFNSGPSPASTFVVPEQDPAAELARIKAFAEGLSARGGTAIYDSLSEAYRVLEPLAARDPDRFTSIVLMTDGENANGSSLSDFQASFGSLPAAMKGVPVFTVLFGEGSSDELTQVATMTGGKVFDARKVQLAGVFQEIRGYQ
;
A
#
# COMPACT_ATOMS: atom_id res chain seq x y z
N MET A 1 -4.67 34.45 77.89
CA MET A 1 -5.33 33.21 77.44
C MET A 1 -6.11 33.51 76.16
N LYS A 2 -5.50 33.28 75.00
CA LYS A 2 -6.08 33.51 73.66
C LYS A 2 -5.99 32.20 72.88
N LYS A 3 -7.08 31.83 72.21
CA LYS A 3 -7.34 30.53 71.56
C LYS A 3 -6.33 30.26 70.43
N LEU A 4 -5.77 29.04 70.40
CA LEU A 4 -5.03 28.49 69.26
C LEU A 4 -6.00 28.20 68.12
N VAL A 5 -5.68 28.69 66.92
CA VAL A 5 -6.27 28.25 65.64
C VAL A 5 -5.19 27.43 64.94
N LEU A 6 -5.44 26.13 64.78
CA LEU A 6 -4.61 25.24 63.96
C LEU A 6 -5.08 25.38 62.50
N LEU A 7 -4.22 25.91 61.63
CA LEU A 7 -4.37 25.80 60.18
C LEU A 7 -3.80 24.44 59.74
N ALA A 8 -4.68 23.52 59.32
CA ALA A 8 -4.29 22.33 58.56
C ALA A 8 -4.59 22.60 57.08
N LEU A 9 -3.53 22.86 56.30
CA LEU A 9 -3.61 23.02 54.85
C LEU A 9 -3.43 21.62 54.21
N SER A 10 -4.54 20.94 53.91
CA SER A 10 -4.52 19.72 53.11
C SER A 10 -4.51 20.09 51.63
N ALA A 11 -3.36 19.94 50.98
CA ALA A 11 -3.23 20.05 49.53
C ALA A 11 -3.95 18.86 48.86
N VAL A 12 -5.02 19.15 48.13
CA VAL A 12 -5.72 18.19 47.26
C VAL A 12 -4.86 17.98 46.01
N LEU A 13 -4.21 16.82 45.90
CA LEU A 13 -3.63 16.33 44.66
C LEU A 13 -4.76 15.86 43.74
N LEU A 14 -5.08 16.67 42.72
CA LEU A 14 -5.85 16.25 41.55
C LEU A 14 -5.00 15.29 40.72
N ALA A 15 -5.05 14.00 41.05
CA ALA A 15 -4.62 12.94 40.14
C ALA A 15 -5.71 12.78 39.07
N GLY A 16 -5.50 13.42 37.92
CA GLY A 16 -6.24 13.13 36.70
C GLY A 16 -5.95 11.71 36.26
N CYS A 17 -6.85 10.78 36.60
CA CYS A 17 -6.88 9.46 35.98
C CYS A 17 -7.23 9.63 34.50
N SER A 18 -6.20 9.76 33.66
CA SER A 18 -6.28 9.40 32.26
C SER A 18 -6.63 7.93 32.18
N SER A 19 -7.91 7.63 31.97
CA SER A 19 -8.39 6.28 31.66
C SER A 19 -7.65 5.78 30.42
N ALA A 20 -6.70 4.88 30.62
CA ALA A 20 -6.20 4.02 29.56
C ALA A 20 -7.42 3.30 28.95
N ALA A 21 -7.71 3.61 27.69
CA ALA A 21 -8.78 2.95 26.95
C ALA A 21 -8.51 1.43 26.95
N SER A 22 -9.45 0.65 27.47
CA SER A 22 -9.37 -0.81 27.43
C SER A 22 -9.58 -1.29 25.99
N ASP A 23 -8.59 -1.96 25.40
CA ASP A 23 -8.70 -2.57 24.05
C ASP A 23 -9.52 -3.89 24.05
N GLY A 24 -10.37 -4.10 25.06
CA GLY A 24 -11.23 -5.28 25.19
C GLY A 24 -12.52 -5.18 24.37
N PRO A 25 -13.30 -6.28 24.26
CA PRO A 25 -14.64 -6.25 23.69
C PRO A 25 -15.54 -5.28 24.47
N GLU A 26 -16.14 -4.31 23.76
CA GLU A 26 -17.09 -3.35 24.32
C GLU A 26 -18.48 -3.58 23.71
N PRO A 27 -19.56 -3.70 24.52
CA PRO A 27 -20.91 -3.85 23.99
C PRO A 27 -21.27 -2.70 23.04
N GLY A 28 -21.77 -3.05 21.84
CA GLY A 28 -22.12 -2.07 20.81
C GLY A 28 -20.94 -1.51 20.01
N THR A 29 -19.73 -2.01 20.19
CA THR A 29 -18.57 -1.69 19.35
C THR A 29 -18.18 -2.91 18.52
N LEU A 30 -18.06 -2.76 17.19
CA LEU A 30 -17.47 -3.73 16.28
C LEU A 30 -16.03 -3.35 15.96
N ARG A 31 -15.08 -4.20 16.33
CA ARG A 31 -13.66 -4.07 15.96
C ARG A 31 -13.45 -4.74 14.61
N ILE A 32 -13.10 -3.97 13.59
CA ILE A 32 -13.07 -4.44 12.20
C ILE A 32 -11.66 -4.31 11.62
N LEU A 33 -11.10 -5.42 11.16
CA LEU A 33 -9.91 -5.43 10.32
C LEU A 33 -10.30 -5.13 8.87
N ALA A 34 -9.85 -4.01 8.30
CA ALA A 34 -10.43 -3.44 7.08
C ALA A 34 -9.39 -2.98 6.05
N GLY A 35 -9.79 -2.87 4.78
CA GLY A 35 -9.01 -2.18 3.76
C GLY A 35 -8.95 -0.67 4.01
N SER A 36 -7.78 -0.04 3.83
CA SER A 36 -7.58 1.41 4.08
C SER A 36 -8.53 2.32 3.29
N GLU A 37 -9.01 1.87 2.14
CA GLU A 37 -9.95 2.59 1.30
C GLU A 37 -11.33 2.76 1.95
N LEU A 38 -11.66 2.03 3.01
CA LEU A 38 -12.91 2.16 3.75
C LEU A 38 -12.90 3.33 4.76
N ALA A 39 -11.79 4.06 4.89
CA ALA A 39 -11.74 5.25 5.74
C ALA A 39 -12.79 6.31 5.35
N ASP A 40 -13.16 6.37 4.07
CA ASP A 40 -14.20 7.27 3.55
C ASP A 40 -15.63 6.90 3.96
N MET A 41 -15.84 5.72 4.57
CA MET A 41 -17.13 5.30 5.11
C MET A 41 -17.45 5.95 6.46
N GLN A 42 -16.47 6.59 7.13
CA GLN A 42 -16.65 7.12 8.48
C GLN A 42 -17.90 8.02 8.63
N PRO A 43 -18.21 8.96 7.70
CA PRO A 43 -19.42 9.77 7.80
C PRO A 43 -20.72 8.95 7.79
N VAL A 44 -20.77 7.87 7.00
CA VAL A 44 -21.92 6.96 6.95
C VAL A 44 -22.01 6.13 8.24
N LEU A 45 -20.86 5.71 8.77
CA LEU A 45 -20.79 4.93 10.01
C LEU A 45 -21.12 5.75 11.25
N ASP A 46 -20.81 7.04 11.27
CA ASP A 46 -21.20 7.96 12.34
C ASP A 46 -22.73 8.13 12.43
N GLU A 47 -23.40 8.17 11.27
CA GLU A 47 -24.86 8.16 11.21
C GLU A 47 -25.44 6.80 11.59
N ALA A 48 -24.83 5.71 11.10
CA ALA A 48 -25.22 4.35 11.47
C ALA A 48 -25.11 4.13 12.98
N ALA A 49 -24.08 4.66 13.64
CA ALA A 49 -23.92 4.57 15.08
C ALA A 49 -25.06 5.25 15.85
N LYS A 50 -25.55 6.39 15.36
CA LYS A 50 -26.72 7.08 15.94
C LYS A 50 -28.02 6.29 15.74
N ALA A 51 -28.20 5.69 14.57
CA ALA A 51 -29.42 4.97 14.22
C ALA A 51 -29.50 3.56 14.85
N THR A 52 -28.36 2.89 14.98
CA THR A 52 -28.28 1.47 15.37
C THR A 52 -27.70 1.28 16.76
N GLY A 53 -27.00 2.27 17.33
CA GLY A 53 -26.20 2.11 18.54
C GLY A 53 -24.93 1.28 18.35
N VAL A 54 -24.50 1.03 17.10
CA VAL A 54 -23.29 0.27 16.77
C VAL A 54 -22.16 1.19 16.33
N LYS A 55 -21.08 1.24 17.10
CA LYS A 55 -19.84 1.92 16.72
C LYS A 55 -18.92 0.97 15.97
N VAL A 56 -18.17 1.49 15.00
CA VAL A 56 -17.13 0.74 14.28
C VAL A 56 -15.76 1.28 14.67
N LYS A 57 -14.84 0.40 15.05
CA LYS A 57 -13.42 0.69 15.27
C LYS A 57 -12.62 -0.03 14.20
N PHE A 58 -12.08 0.72 13.25
CA PHE A 58 -11.23 0.15 12.19
C PHE A 58 -9.80 -0.05 12.65
N THR A 59 -9.21 -1.17 12.23
CA THR A 59 -7.77 -1.31 12.04
C THR A 59 -7.53 -1.61 10.56
N PHE A 60 -6.72 -0.79 9.90
CA PHE A 60 -6.49 -0.93 8.47
C PHE A 60 -5.34 -1.88 8.14
N THR A 61 -5.53 -2.69 7.10
CA THR A 61 -4.54 -3.63 6.55
C THR A 61 -4.76 -3.83 5.05
N GLY A 62 -3.78 -4.39 4.34
CA GLY A 62 -3.96 -4.87 2.97
C GLY A 62 -4.68 -6.23 2.96
N THR A 63 -5.28 -6.60 1.82
CA THR A 63 -6.11 -7.81 1.73
C THR A 63 -5.30 -9.10 1.92
N LEU A 64 -4.05 -9.15 1.43
CA LEU A 64 -3.20 -10.33 1.59
C LEU A 64 -2.67 -10.44 3.02
N GLU A 65 -2.26 -9.33 3.63
CA GLU A 65 -1.87 -9.26 5.04
C GLU A 65 -3.05 -9.65 5.93
N GLY A 66 -4.25 -9.15 5.63
CA GLY A 66 -5.48 -9.55 6.31
C GLY A 66 -5.80 -11.03 6.14
N ALA A 67 -5.63 -11.59 4.95
CA ALA A 67 -5.80 -13.02 4.69
C ALA A 67 -4.78 -13.88 5.46
N GLU A 68 -3.53 -13.42 5.55
CA GLU A 68 -2.51 -14.06 6.38
C GLU A 68 -2.86 -13.97 7.88
N SER A 69 -3.30 -12.80 8.37
CA SER A 69 -3.73 -12.63 9.75
C SER A 69 -4.90 -13.55 10.12
N LEU A 70 -5.80 -13.81 9.17
CA LEU A 70 -6.82 -14.84 9.32
C LEU A 70 -6.19 -16.24 9.33
N ALA A 71 -5.38 -16.58 8.33
CA ALA A 71 -4.80 -17.93 8.22
C ALA A 71 -4.02 -18.33 9.49
N ASN A 72 -3.15 -17.44 9.98
CA ASN A 72 -2.32 -17.69 11.16
C ASN A 72 -3.03 -17.46 12.51
N GLY A 73 -4.28 -16.97 12.50
CA GLY A 73 -5.06 -16.72 13.72
C GLY A 73 -4.68 -15.47 14.50
N SER A 74 -3.79 -14.62 13.99
CA SER A 74 -3.43 -13.36 14.66
C SER A 74 -4.58 -12.34 14.71
N ALA A 75 -5.63 -12.54 13.90
CA ALA A 75 -6.89 -11.79 13.94
C ALA A 75 -7.84 -12.27 15.07
N ASP A 76 -7.67 -13.50 15.55
CA ASP A 76 -8.56 -14.13 16.53
C ASP A 76 -8.58 -13.31 17.83
N SER A 77 -9.75 -13.16 18.45
CA SER A 77 -10.00 -12.36 19.68
C SER A 77 -9.72 -10.85 19.59
N LYS A 78 -8.93 -10.38 18.61
CA LYS A 78 -8.62 -8.94 18.41
C LYS A 78 -9.70 -8.21 17.62
N TYR A 79 -10.33 -8.91 16.69
CA TYR A 79 -11.36 -8.38 15.82
C TYR A 79 -12.64 -9.19 15.95
N ASP A 80 -13.75 -8.57 15.57
CA ASP A 80 -15.08 -9.17 15.55
C ASP A 80 -15.54 -9.44 14.10
N ALA A 81 -15.01 -8.67 13.16
CA ALA A 81 -15.31 -8.76 11.74
C ALA A 81 -14.11 -8.35 10.87
N VAL A 82 -14.16 -8.73 9.60
CA VAL A 82 -13.30 -8.20 8.53
C VAL A 82 -14.12 -7.47 7.49
N TRP A 83 -13.54 -6.45 6.88
CA TRP A 83 -14.15 -5.72 5.77
C TRP A 83 -13.08 -5.39 4.73
N PHE A 84 -12.80 -6.36 3.86
CA PHE A 84 -11.88 -6.18 2.74
C PHE A 84 -12.65 -5.78 1.48
N SER A 85 -11.95 -5.31 0.45
CA SER A 85 -12.54 -5.08 -0.87
C SER A 85 -13.08 -6.36 -1.52
N SER A 86 -12.52 -7.52 -1.17
CA SER A 86 -12.93 -8.84 -1.64
C SER A 86 -12.46 -9.90 -0.66
N ASN A 87 -13.30 -10.89 -0.40
CA ASN A 87 -12.92 -12.09 0.36
C ASN A 87 -12.48 -13.26 -0.52
N ARG A 88 -12.42 -13.09 -1.85
CA ARG A 88 -12.11 -14.21 -2.78
C ARG A 88 -10.75 -14.85 -2.48
N TYR A 89 -9.73 -14.05 -2.16
CA TYR A 89 -8.42 -14.55 -1.78
C TYR A 89 -8.40 -15.27 -0.42
N PRO A 90 -8.81 -14.65 0.72
CA PRO A 90 -8.83 -15.35 2.00
C PRO A 90 -9.76 -16.58 2.01
N ALA A 91 -10.85 -16.57 1.24
CA ALA A 91 -11.72 -17.75 1.08
C ALA A 91 -11.03 -18.91 0.33
N GLY A 92 -10.02 -18.62 -0.50
CA GLY A 92 -9.21 -19.62 -1.18
C GLY A 92 -8.12 -20.26 -0.31
N ILE A 93 -7.84 -19.70 0.87
CA ILE A 93 -6.86 -20.23 1.85
C ILE A 93 -7.63 -20.98 2.95
N PRO A 94 -7.51 -22.31 3.08
CA PRO A 94 -8.33 -23.10 4.01
C PRO A 94 -8.35 -22.58 5.45
N ASP A 95 -7.18 -22.19 5.98
CA ASP A 95 -7.05 -21.70 7.35
C ASP A 95 -7.63 -20.29 7.57
N ALA A 96 -7.71 -19.47 6.53
CA ALA A 96 -8.40 -18.19 6.59
C ALA A 96 -9.91 -18.37 6.37
N ALA A 97 -10.29 -19.21 5.40
CA ALA A 97 -11.68 -19.50 5.06
C ALA A 97 -12.49 -20.01 6.25
N LYS A 98 -11.92 -20.89 7.09
CA LYS A 98 -12.60 -21.41 8.29
C LYS A 98 -12.93 -20.33 9.35
N ARG A 99 -12.30 -19.15 9.28
CA ARG A 99 -12.54 -18.01 10.18
C ARG A 99 -13.52 -17.00 9.61
N LEU A 100 -13.84 -17.09 8.32
CA LEU A 100 -14.86 -16.25 7.70
C LEU A 100 -16.24 -16.80 8.08
N GLY A 101 -17.02 -16.02 8.82
CA GLY A 101 -18.39 -16.32 9.19
C GLY A 101 -19.40 -15.68 8.24
N ASN A 102 -20.45 -15.09 8.78
CA ASN A 102 -21.53 -14.47 8.00
C ASN A 102 -21.02 -13.29 7.18
N GLN A 103 -21.18 -13.35 5.85
CA GLN A 103 -20.74 -12.32 4.91
C GLN A 103 -21.93 -11.54 4.36
N VAL A 104 -21.89 -10.21 4.45
CA VAL A 104 -22.92 -9.35 3.86
C VAL A 104 -22.28 -8.38 2.89
N LYS A 105 -22.61 -8.52 1.60
CA LYS A 105 -22.21 -7.56 0.55
C LYS A 105 -22.86 -6.19 0.84
N ILE A 106 -22.05 -5.14 0.97
CA ILE A 106 -22.54 -3.78 1.28
C ILE A 106 -22.53 -2.87 0.06
N MET A 107 -21.52 -3.00 -0.80
CA MET A 107 -21.30 -2.07 -1.92
C MET A 107 -20.37 -2.71 -2.94
N SER A 108 -20.20 -2.10 -4.12
CA SER A 108 -19.27 -2.65 -5.11
C SER A 108 -18.52 -1.59 -5.91
N SER A 109 -17.35 -1.96 -6.43
CA SER A 109 -16.53 -1.07 -7.25
C SER A 109 -15.68 -1.89 -8.22
N PRO A 110 -15.92 -1.79 -9.54
CA PRO A 110 -15.08 -2.46 -10.54
C PRO A 110 -13.68 -1.86 -10.59
N VAL A 111 -12.67 -2.68 -10.89
CA VAL A 111 -11.33 -2.19 -11.22
C VAL A 111 -11.27 -1.84 -12.70
N VAL A 112 -10.94 -0.58 -12.99
CA VAL A 112 -10.92 0.00 -14.34
C VAL A 112 -9.69 0.89 -14.54
N LEU A 113 -9.42 1.28 -15.79
CA LEU A 113 -8.37 2.25 -16.12
C LEU A 113 -8.98 3.66 -16.16
N GLY A 114 -8.45 4.59 -15.37
CA GLY A 114 -8.69 6.02 -15.51
C GLY A 114 -7.52 6.68 -16.21
N LEU A 115 -7.74 7.30 -17.37
CA LEU A 115 -6.72 8.08 -18.08
C LEU A 115 -7.05 9.57 -18.02
N SER A 116 -6.06 10.45 -18.05
CA SER A 116 -6.28 11.87 -18.29
C SER A 116 -7.12 12.06 -19.57
N ALA A 117 -7.96 13.10 -19.60
CA ALA A 117 -8.82 13.34 -20.75
C ALA A 117 -8.00 13.53 -22.05
N SER A 118 -6.87 14.23 -21.95
CA SER A 118 -5.89 14.41 -23.03
C SER A 118 -5.32 13.09 -23.55
N SER A 119 -4.96 12.15 -22.67
CA SER A 119 -4.40 10.87 -23.08
C SER A 119 -5.46 9.93 -23.65
N ALA A 120 -6.68 9.92 -23.08
CA ALA A 120 -7.80 9.19 -23.66
C ALA A 120 -8.19 9.71 -25.06
N GLN A 121 -8.11 11.03 -25.28
CA GLN A 121 -8.36 11.64 -26.58
C GLN A 121 -7.24 11.32 -27.58
N ARG A 122 -5.97 11.41 -27.16
CA ARG A 122 -4.80 11.07 -27.98
C ARG A 122 -4.85 9.61 -28.48
N LEU A 123 -5.32 8.70 -27.64
CA LEU A 123 -5.51 7.28 -28.00
C LEU A 123 -6.80 7.04 -28.81
N GLY A 124 -7.66 8.04 -28.95
CA GLY A 124 -8.94 7.93 -29.67
C GLY A 124 -9.95 7.04 -28.95
N TRP A 125 -9.83 6.87 -27.64
CA TRP A 125 -10.65 5.99 -26.81
C TRP A 125 -11.91 6.67 -26.23
N THR A 126 -12.02 8.00 -26.36
CA THR A 126 -13.20 8.73 -25.92
C THR A 126 -14.46 8.22 -26.62
N GLY A 127 -15.39 7.64 -25.85
CA GLY A 127 -16.67 7.12 -26.37
C GLY A 127 -16.56 5.81 -27.14
N LYS A 128 -15.39 5.15 -27.18
CA LYS A 128 -15.20 3.86 -27.85
C LYS A 128 -15.08 2.72 -26.83
N PRO A 129 -15.65 1.54 -27.11
CA PRO A 129 -15.32 0.32 -26.38
C PRO A 129 -13.84 -0.04 -26.59
N VAL A 130 -13.12 -0.26 -25.50
CA VAL A 130 -11.72 -0.67 -25.49
C VAL A 130 -11.61 -1.88 -24.57
N GLY A 131 -10.94 -2.95 -24.98
CA GLY A 131 -10.69 -4.12 -24.13
C GLY A 131 -9.30 -4.10 -23.49
N TRP A 132 -9.06 -4.98 -22.53
CA TRP A 132 -7.74 -5.15 -21.90
C TRP A 132 -6.63 -5.49 -22.88
N GLY A 133 -6.91 -6.22 -23.96
CA GLY A 133 -5.92 -6.52 -24.99
C GLY A 133 -5.36 -5.27 -25.69
N GLU A 134 -6.23 -4.32 -26.05
CA GLU A 134 -5.82 -3.04 -26.64
C GLU A 134 -5.12 -2.15 -25.61
N ILE A 135 -5.61 -2.14 -24.36
CA ILE A 135 -4.95 -1.44 -23.25
C ILE A 135 -3.52 -1.95 -23.07
N ALA A 136 -3.33 -3.28 -23.03
CA ALA A 136 -2.03 -3.92 -22.91
C ALA A 136 -1.11 -3.61 -24.10
N ALA A 137 -1.65 -3.65 -25.32
CA ALA A 137 -0.88 -3.35 -26.52
C ALA A 137 -0.40 -1.89 -26.57
N GLN A 138 -1.24 -0.92 -26.20
CA GLN A 138 -0.86 0.50 -26.18
C GLN A 138 0.08 0.84 -25.02
N ALA A 139 -0.10 0.20 -23.85
CA ALA A 139 0.86 0.27 -22.75
C ALA A 139 2.22 -0.30 -23.18
N GLY A 140 2.26 -1.46 -23.84
CA GLY A 140 3.49 -2.07 -24.35
C GLY A 140 4.25 -1.20 -25.36
N LYS A 141 3.54 -0.32 -26.08
CA LYS A 141 4.13 0.70 -26.96
C LYS A 141 4.55 1.99 -26.23
N LYS A 142 4.40 2.04 -24.91
CA LYS A 142 4.56 3.23 -24.05
C LYS A 142 3.74 4.44 -24.56
N ALA A 143 2.56 4.21 -25.14
CA ALA A 143 1.68 5.28 -25.65
C ALA A 143 1.01 6.09 -24.52
N PHE A 144 0.96 5.50 -23.33
CA PHE A 144 0.60 6.13 -22.07
C PHE A 144 1.33 5.41 -20.93
N THR A 145 1.46 6.06 -19.80
CA THR A 145 1.96 5.51 -18.54
C THR A 145 0.85 5.43 -17.51
N TYR A 146 0.93 4.51 -16.56
CA TYR A 146 -0.10 4.39 -15.52
C TYR A 146 0.48 4.08 -14.15
N GLY A 147 -0.26 4.42 -13.11
CA GLY A 147 -0.05 3.93 -11.75
C GLY A 147 -0.95 2.73 -11.46
N MET A 148 -0.43 1.78 -10.69
CA MET A 148 -1.19 0.63 -10.18
C MET A 148 -0.56 0.19 -8.86
N THR A 149 -1.37 -0.31 -7.92
CA THR A 149 -0.85 -0.82 -6.64
C THR A 149 -0.08 -2.12 -6.85
N ASP A 150 0.84 -2.47 -5.93
CA ASP A 150 1.48 -3.80 -5.94
C ASP A 150 0.42 -4.92 -5.78
N PRO A 151 0.30 -5.86 -6.74
CA PRO A 151 -0.60 -7.01 -6.67
C PRO A 151 -0.46 -7.89 -5.42
N SER A 152 0.69 -7.92 -4.71
CA SER A 152 0.78 -8.66 -3.44
C SER A 152 0.40 -7.86 -2.21
N ALA A 153 0.21 -6.56 -2.33
CA ALA A 153 -0.18 -5.71 -1.19
C ALA A 153 -1.67 -5.31 -1.28
N SER A 154 -2.19 -5.13 -2.51
CA SER A 154 -3.52 -4.59 -2.71
C SER A 154 -4.35 -5.41 -3.70
N ASN A 155 -5.61 -5.64 -3.33
CA ASN A 155 -6.58 -6.35 -4.15
C ASN A 155 -6.88 -5.62 -5.48
N SER A 156 -6.76 -4.29 -5.56
CA SER A 156 -6.99 -3.56 -6.82
C SER A 156 -5.93 -3.91 -7.86
N GLY A 157 -4.66 -3.90 -7.47
CA GLY A 157 -3.53 -4.34 -8.30
C GLY A 157 -3.63 -5.82 -8.67
N PHE A 158 -4.02 -6.68 -7.73
CA PHE A 158 -4.25 -8.10 -8.02
C PHE A 158 -5.40 -8.31 -9.01
N SER A 159 -6.52 -7.61 -8.82
CA SER A 159 -7.69 -7.66 -9.69
C SER A 159 -7.38 -7.15 -11.10
N ALA A 160 -6.55 -6.10 -11.22
CA ALA A 160 -6.05 -5.62 -12.50
C ALA A 160 -5.16 -6.65 -13.19
N LEU A 161 -4.19 -7.24 -12.47
CA LEU A 161 -3.33 -8.30 -12.99
C LEU A 161 -4.15 -9.50 -13.49
N VAL A 162 -5.14 -9.94 -12.71
CA VAL A 162 -6.10 -10.98 -13.12
C VAL A 162 -6.86 -10.57 -14.38
N GLY A 163 -7.41 -9.34 -14.40
CA GLY A 163 -8.21 -8.86 -15.53
C GLY A 163 -7.42 -8.86 -16.84
N VAL A 164 -6.21 -8.29 -16.82
CA VAL A 164 -5.32 -8.24 -17.99
C VAL A 164 -4.88 -9.65 -18.39
N ALA A 165 -4.48 -10.50 -17.43
CA ALA A 165 -4.02 -11.86 -17.74
C ALA A 165 -5.13 -12.73 -18.33
N SER A 166 -6.35 -12.70 -17.77
CA SER A 166 -7.51 -13.44 -18.27
C SER A 166 -7.90 -12.98 -19.68
N ALA A 167 -7.91 -11.67 -19.94
CA ALA A 167 -8.24 -11.13 -21.25
C ALA A 167 -7.18 -11.48 -22.30
N LEU A 168 -5.89 -11.36 -21.97
CA LEU A 168 -4.80 -11.73 -22.87
C LEU A 168 -4.77 -13.24 -23.17
N ALA A 169 -5.22 -14.06 -22.22
CA ALA A 169 -5.35 -15.50 -22.41
C ALA A 169 -6.58 -15.89 -23.25
N GLY A 170 -7.48 -14.94 -23.54
CA GLY A 170 -8.78 -15.22 -24.15
C GLY A 170 -9.64 -16.16 -23.32
N ALA A 171 -9.43 -16.19 -22.00
CA ALA A 171 -10.03 -17.18 -21.13
C ALA A 171 -11.42 -16.73 -20.66
N GLY A 172 -12.45 -17.52 -21.00
CA GLY A 172 -13.78 -17.39 -20.39
C GLY A 172 -13.88 -17.99 -18.98
N THR A 173 -12.78 -18.58 -18.49
CA THR A 173 -12.66 -19.22 -17.18
C THR A 173 -11.42 -18.72 -16.45
N ALA A 174 -11.27 -19.08 -15.17
CA ALA A 174 -10.05 -18.78 -14.43
C ALA A 174 -8.82 -19.38 -15.15
N ILE A 175 -7.74 -18.60 -15.23
CA ILE A 175 -6.49 -18.99 -15.92
C ILE A 175 -5.68 -20.00 -15.10
N ASP A 176 -5.07 -20.98 -15.78
CA ASP A 176 -4.12 -21.93 -15.19
C ASP A 176 -2.66 -21.46 -15.35
N ALA A 177 -1.71 -22.18 -14.74
CA ALA A 177 -0.29 -21.83 -14.79
C ALA A 177 0.30 -21.85 -16.22
N ARG A 178 -0.22 -22.69 -17.13
CA ARG A 178 0.24 -22.75 -18.52
C ARG A 178 -0.22 -21.53 -19.30
N GLN A 179 -1.47 -21.12 -19.10
CA GLN A 179 -2.01 -19.90 -19.68
C GLN A 179 -1.25 -18.67 -19.19
N ILE A 180 -0.96 -18.59 -17.88
CA ILE A 180 -0.14 -17.52 -17.29
C ILE A 180 1.23 -17.45 -17.98
N ALA A 181 1.91 -18.58 -18.14
CA ALA A 181 3.20 -18.63 -18.83
C ALA A 181 3.11 -18.13 -20.28
N ALA A 182 2.05 -18.51 -21.01
CA ALA A 182 1.84 -18.12 -22.40
C ALA A 182 1.61 -16.61 -22.59
N VAL A 183 0.96 -15.94 -21.63
CA VAL A 183 0.68 -14.49 -21.70
C VAL A 183 1.71 -13.62 -20.97
N THR A 184 2.70 -14.23 -20.31
CA THR A 184 3.73 -13.53 -19.55
C THR A 184 4.49 -12.49 -20.40
N PRO A 185 4.88 -12.73 -21.67
CA PRO A 185 5.53 -11.71 -22.49
C PRO A 185 4.68 -10.45 -22.70
N GLN A 186 3.39 -10.61 -22.98
CA GLN A 186 2.46 -9.49 -23.14
C GLN A 186 2.21 -8.76 -21.81
N LEU A 187 2.14 -9.50 -20.71
CA LEU A 187 2.07 -8.90 -19.37
C LEU A 187 3.33 -8.08 -19.07
N THR A 188 4.53 -8.61 -19.35
CA THR A 188 5.78 -7.85 -19.19
C THR A 188 5.76 -6.55 -20.01
N GLN A 189 5.26 -6.59 -21.25
CA GLN A 189 5.09 -5.39 -22.07
C GLN A 189 4.12 -4.39 -21.44
N PHE A 190 2.94 -4.82 -21.00
CA PHE A 190 1.97 -3.97 -20.30
C PHE A 190 2.59 -3.29 -19.06
N PHE A 191 3.25 -4.07 -18.20
CA PHE A 191 3.89 -3.57 -16.97
C PHE A 191 5.10 -2.67 -17.22
N SER A 192 5.69 -2.69 -18.42
CA SER A 192 6.75 -1.74 -18.79
C SER A 192 6.27 -0.28 -18.81
N ALA A 193 4.95 -0.04 -18.90
CA ALA A 193 4.35 1.29 -18.86
C ALA A 193 3.92 1.73 -17.45
N GLN A 194 4.02 0.85 -16.45
CA GLN A 194 3.73 1.22 -15.07
C GLN A 194 4.83 2.18 -14.58
N ALA A 195 4.42 3.38 -14.20
CA ALA A 195 5.31 4.47 -13.77
C ALA A 195 5.14 4.85 -12.29
N LEU A 196 4.10 4.32 -11.63
CA LEU A 196 3.82 4.59 -10.22
C LEU A 196 3.28 3.32 -9.54
N SER A 197 3.73 3.06 -8.31
CA SER A 197 3.24 1.97 -7.47
C SER A 197 3.01 2.44 -6.03
N ALA A 198 2.11 1.76 -5.32
CA ALA A 198 1.87 1.97 -3.90
C ALA A 198 1.28 0.70 -3.25
N GLY A 199 1.40 0.60 -1.93
CA GLY A 199 0.86 -0.52 -1.16
C GLY A 199 -0.68 -0.53 -1.02
N SER A 200 -1.38 0.57 -1.31
CA SER A 200 -2.85 0.60 -1.28
C SER A 200 -3.45 1.59 -2.30
N SER A 201 -4.72 1.36 -2.62
CA SER A 201 -5.48 2.15 -3.58
C SER A 201 -5.61 3.63 -3.24
N GLY A 202 -5.79 3.96 -1.96
CA GLY A 202 -5.88 5.36 -1.52
C GLY A 202 -4.55 6.09 -1.69
N TRP A 203 -3.47 5.48 -1.20
CA TRP A 203 -2.11 6.01 -1.33
C TRP A 203 -1.70 6.22 -2.80
N LEU A 204 -2.06 5.28 -3.68
CA LEU A 204 -1.79 5.42 -5.11
C LEU A 204 -2.51 6.65 -5.70
N SER A 205 -3.77 6.89 -5.31
CA SER A 205 -4.57 8.02 -5.79
C SER A 205 -3.98 9.36 -5.34
N ASP A 206 -3.53 9.43 -4.09
CA ASP A 206 -2.88 10.63 -3.55
C ASP A 206 -1.54 10.90 -4.25
N ALA A 207 -0.68 9.88 -4.39
CA ALA A 207 0.60 9.99 -5.08
C ALA A 207 0.42 10.42 -6.54
N TYR A 208 -0.58 9.88 -7.24
CA TYR A 208 -0.92 10.32 -8.59
C TYR A 208 -1.37 11.77 -8.63
N THR A 209 -2.25 12.19 -7.71
CA THR A 209 -2.76 13.56 -7.66
C THR A 209 -1.62 14.56 -7.44
N ARG A 210 -0.71 14.25 -6.51
CA ARG A 210 0.49 15.08 -6.25
C ARG A 210 1.41 15.14 -7.46
N ARG A 211 1.66 14.01 -8.14
CA ARG A 211 2.46 14.00 -9.38
C ARG A 211 1.79 14.74 -10.53
N ALA A 212 0.47 14.61 -10.69
CA ALA A 212 -0.28 15.24 -11.77
C ALA A 212 -0.32 16.78 -11.61
N THR A 213 -0.50 17.26 -10.38
CA THR A 213 -0.50 18.70 -10.05
C THR A 213 0.88 19.33 -10.02
N GLY A 214 1.95 18.53 -10.11
CA GLY A 214 3.34 18.99 -10.02
C GLY A 214 3.80 19.29 -8.59
N GLN A 215 3.05 18.87 -7.58
CA GLN A 215 3.50 18.90 -6.18
C GLN A 215 4.67 17.94 -5.96
N ASP A 216 4.64 16.77 -6.62
CA ASP A 216 5.75 15.81 -6.58
C ASP A 216 6.62 15.92 -7.83
N PRO A 217 7.96 15.86 -7.67
CA PRO A 217 8.87 15.85 -8.80
C PRO A 217 8.75 14.56 -9.62
N GLY A 218 9.20 14.61 -10.87
CA GLY A 218 9.23 13.47 -11.78
C GLY A 218 8.30 13.62 -12.98
N GLN A 219 8.33 12.63 -13.88
CA GLN A 219 7.46 12.63 -15.06
C GLN A 219 5.99 12.47 -14.66
N LYS A 220 5.12 13.20 -15.37
CA LYS A 220 3.66 13.04 -15.23
C LYS A 220 3.27 11.63 -15.64
N VAL A 221 2.28 11.08 -14.93
CA VAL A 221 1.70 9.77 -15.20
C VAL A 221 0.36 10.00 -15.89
N ASP A 222 0.09 9.31 -17.01
CA ASP A 222 -1.11 9.56 -17.81
C ASP A 222 -2.40 9.06 -17.14
N GLY A 223 -2.32 8.10 -16.22
CA GLY A 223 -3.50 7.57 -15.55
C GLY A 223 -3.23 6.60 -14.41
N LEU A 224 -4.30 5.92 -13.97
CA LEU A 224 -4.32 4.98 -12.88
C LEU A 224 -5.21 3.79 -13.19
N ILE A 225 -4.80 2.59 -12.79
CA ILE A 225 -5.69 1.45 -12.68
C ILE A 225 -6.08 1.29 -11.21
N ASN A 226 -7.36 1.43 -10.91
CA ASN A 226 -7.87 1.40 -9.54
C ASN A 226 -9.38 1.10 -9.53
N TYR A 227 -9.97 1.04 -8.33
CA TYR A 227 -11.42 0.98 -8.16
C TYR A 227 -12.09 2.21 -8.79
N GLU A 228 -13.20 2.00 -9.50
CA GLU A 228 -14.03 3.05 -10.07
C GLU A 228 -14.36 4.14 -9.04
N SER A 229 -14.73 3.74 -7.82
CA SER A 229 -15.03 4.66 -6.72
C SER A 229 -13.86 5.58 -6.39
N VAL A 230 -12.62 5.08 -6.42
CA VAL A 230 -11.43 5.90 -6.15
C VAL A 230 -11.20 6.90 -7.28
N LEU A 231 -11.37 6.47 -8.54
CA LEU A 231 -11.19 7.33 -9.72
C LEU A 231 -12.29 8.41 -9.79
N LEU A 232 -13.54 8.06 -9.46
CA LEU A 232 -14.66 9.00 -9.40
C LEU A 232 -14.47 10.01 -8.25
N SER A 233 -14.03 9.56 -7.07
CA SER A 233 -13.71 10.44 -5.95
C SER A 233 -12.55 11.39 -6.28
N ALA A 234 -11.53 10.90 -6.99
CA ALA A 234 -10.44 11.75 -7.47
C ALA A 234 -10.94 12.84 -8.43
N ASN A 235 -11.84 12.50 -9.36
CA ASN A 235 -12.49 13.48 -10.24
C ASN A 235 -13.35 14.50 -9.45
N ALA A 236 -14.15 14.01 -8.50
CA ALA A 236 -15.03 14.85 -7.69
C ALA A 236 -14.27 15.80 -6.75
N SER A 237 -13.01 15.48 -6.41
CA SER A 237 -12.18 16.29 -5.53
C SER A 237 -11.83 17.68 -6.11
N GLY A 238 -11.89 17.85 -7.43
CA GLY A 238 -11.47 19.08 -8.12
C GLY A 238 -9.97 19.36 -8.05
N LYS A 239 -9.16 18.44 -7.50
CA LYS A 239 -7.70 18.62 -7.35
C LYS A 239 -6.90 18.25 -8.60
N LEU A 240 -7.46 17.43 -9.48
CA LEU A 240 -6.77 16.98 -10.69
C LEU A 240 -6.69 18.13 -11.72
N PRO A 241 -5.56 18.31 -12.44
CA PRO A 241 -5.44 19.32 -13.49
C PRO A 241 -6.45 19.15 -14.62
N GLU A 242 -6.83 17.91 -14.91
CA GLU A 242 -7.90 17.54 -15.82
C GLU A 242 -8.58 16.27 -15.30
N PRO A 243 -9.88 16.05 -15.61
CA PRO A 243 -10.59 14.88 -15.13
C PRO A 243 -10.10 13.61 -15.81
N LEU A 244 -10.11 12.50 -15.06
CA LEU A 244 -9.91 11.16 -15.57
C LEU A 244 -11.13 10.70 -16.37
N LYS A 245 -10.88 10.16 -17.56
CA LYS A 245 -11.82 9.34 -18.32
C LYS A 245 -11.65 7.89 -17.92
N LEU A 246 -12.71 7.35 -17.31
CA LEU A 246 -12.78 5.94 -16.94
C LEU A 246 -13.06 5.11 -18.19
N ILE A 247 -12.10 4.24 -18.52
CA ILE A 247 -12.17 3.25 -19.58
C ILE A 247 -12.61 1.93 -18.93
N TYR A 248 -13.83 1.51 -19.24
CA TYR A 248 -14.40 0.24 -18.82
C TYR A 248 -14.07 -0.81 -19.88
N PRO A 249 -13.19 -1.78 -19.58
CA PRO A 249 -12.80 -2.79 -20.55
C PRO A 249 -14.00 -3.54 -21.10
N SER A 250 -14.15 -3.59 -22.43
CA SER A 250 -15.31 -4.20 -23.09
C SER A 250 -15.36 -5.72 -22.96
N ASP A 251 -14.23 -6.33 -22.67
CA ASP A 251 -14.04 -7.75 -22.38
C ASP A 251 -14.22 -8.10 -20.90
N GLY A 252 -14.38 -7.10 -20.02
CA GLY A 252 -14.86 -7.25 -18.66
C GLY A 252 -13.93 -6.70 -17.56
N VAL A 253 -14.44 -6.73 -16.33
CA VAL A 253 -13.79 -6.18 -15.14
C VAL A 253 -13.78 -7.19 -14.02
N VAL A 254 -12.87 -7.01 -13.06
CA VAL A 254 -12.96 -7.67 -11.76
C VAL A 254 -13.56 -6.69 -10.77
N THR A 255 -14.69 -7.04 -10.17
CA THR A 255 -15.38 -6.18 -9.20
C THR A 255 -15.09 -6.54 -7.76
N ALA A 256 -14.70 -5.52 -6.96
CA ALA A 256 -14.67 -5.59 -5.51
C ALA A 256 -16.09 -5.48 -4.95
N ASP A 257 -16.44 -6.33 -4.00
CA ASP A 257 -17.78 -6.49 -3.43
C ASP A 257 -17.89 -6.07 -1.96
N TYR A 258 -16.80 -5.63 -1.34
CA TYR A 258 -16.78 -5.04 0.01
C TYR A 258 -17.68 -5.77 1.03
N PRO A 259 -17.48 -7.08 1.27
CA PRO A 259 -18.32 -7.84 2.18
C PRO A 259 -17.97 -7.51 3.63
N LEU A 260 -18.93 -6.96 4.37
CA LEU A 260 -18.84 -6.87 5.83
C LEU A 260 -19.03 -8.27 6.42
N THR A 261 -17.93 -8.86 6.88
CA THR A 261 -17.85 -10.29 7.22
C THR A 261 -17.58 -10.49 8.69
N LEU A 262 -18.53 -11.08 9.40
CA LEU A 262 -18.32 -11.46 10.79
C LEU A 262 -17.29 -12.60 10.89
N LEU A 263 -16.41 -12.57 11.89
CA LEU A 263 -15.54 -13.71 12.18
C LEU A 263 -16.35 -14.88 12.78
N ALA A 264 -15.94 -16.11 12.47
CA ALA A 264 -16.66 -17.32 12.87
C ALA A 264 -16.77 -17.47 14.40
N ASP A 265 -15.74 -17.05 15.14
CA ASP A 265 -15.63 -17.11 16.59
C ASP A 265 -16.23 -15.88 17.31
N ALA A 266 -16.75 -14.89 16.58
CA ALA A 266 -17.26 -13.65 17.16
C ALA A 266 -18.37 -13.89 18.21
N GLY A 267 -18.39 -13.10 19.29
CA GLY A 267 -19.38 -13.22 20.38
C GLY A 267 -20.83 -12.89 19.97
N SER A 268 -21.79 -13.12 20.86
CA SER A 268 -23.22 -12.79 20.65
C SER A 268 -23.45 -11.31 20.37
N ASP A 269 -22.74 -10.44 21.09
CA ASP A 269 -22.89 -8.99 20.98
C ASP A 269 -22.36 -8.48 19.63
N ALA A 270 -21.25 -9.06 19.16
CA ALA A 270 -20.70 -8.81 17.83
C ALA A 270 -21.66 -9.31 16.73
N ARG A 271 -22.25 -10.51 16.87
CA ARG A 271 -23.27 -11.02 15.94
C ARG A 271 -24.47 -10.07 15.82
N SER A 272 -25.02 -9.65 16.96
CA SER A 272 -26.15 -8.70 17.00
C SER A 272 -25.80 -7.34 16.40
N SER A 273 -24.60 -6.82 16.71
CA SER A 273 -24.13 -5.53 16.19
C SER A 273 -23.85 -5.60 14.69
N HIS A 274 -23.25 -6.69 14.20
CA HIS A 274 -23.02 -6.93 12.78
C HIS A 274 -24.32 -6.99 11.99
N GLN A 275 -25.34 -7.69 12.51
CA GLN A 275 -26.65 -7.77 11.88
C GLN A 275 -27.32 -6.38 11.80
N ARG A 276 -27.43 -5.67 12.93
CA ARG A 276 -28.05 -4.32 12.96
C ARG A 276 -27.35 -3.33 12.02
N LEU A 277 -26.01 -3.34 12.02
CA LEU A 277 -25.23 -2.49 11.13
C LEU A 277 -25.43 -2.87 9.66
N SER A 278 -25.35 -4.16 9.34
CA SER A 278 -25.53 -4.65 7.96
C SER A 278 -26.91 -4.34 7.41
N ASP A 279 -27.97 -4.52 8.21
CA ASP A 279 -29.34 -4.21 7.82
C ASP A 279 -29.52 -2.72 7.54
N TYR A 280 -29.00 -1.85 8.43
CA TYR A 280 -29.04 -0.42 8.25
C TYR A 280 -28.31 0.03 6.97
N LEU A 281 -27.09 -0.47 6.76
CA LEU A 281 -26.27 -0.16 5.58
C LEU A 281 -26.93 -0.61 4.27
N ARG A 282 -27.82 -1.61 4.32
CA ARG A 282 -28.55 -2.14 3.16
C ARG A 282 -29.96 -1.53 2.99
N THR A 283 -30.33 -0.52 3.77
CA THR A 283 -31.55 0.24 3.47
C THR A 283 -31.35 1.08 2.19
N PRO A 284 -32.40 1.28 1.36
CA PRO A 284 -32.27 2.04 0.10
C PRO A 284 -31.69 3.45 0.27
N ASP A 285 -32.12 4.18 1.29
CA ASP A 285 -31.64 5.54 1.56
C ASP A 285 -30.17 5.56 1.97
N VAL A 286 -29.72 4.59 2.79
CA VAL A 286 -28.31 4.49 3.19
C VAL A 286 -27.45 4.01 2.03
N GLN A 287 -27.93 3.10 1.18
CA GLN A 287 -27.25 2.70 -0.04
C GLN A 287 -27.04 3.86 -1.01
N LYS A 288 -28.06 4.73 -1.17
CA LYS A 288 -27.93 5.96 -1.94
C LYS A 288 -26.86 6.88 -1.32
N ARG A 289 -26.86 7.04 0.01
CA ARG A 289 -25.86 7.83 0.72
C ARG A 289 -24.44 7.26 0.58
N ILE A 290 -24.26 5.94 0.69
CA ILE A 290 -22.97 5.26 0.45
C ILE A 290 -22.49 5.58 -0.95
N MET A 291 -23.37 5.50 -1.95
CA MET A 291 -23.05 5.82 -3.34
C MET A 291 -22.64 7.29 -3.51
N ASP A 292 -23.40 8.23 -2.95
CA ASP A 292 -23.14 9.66 -3.09
C ASP A 292 -21.85 10.09 -2.36
N THR A 293 -21.59 9.52 -1.18
CA THR A 293 -20.42 9.86 -0.35
C THR A 293 -19.14 9.17 -0.83
N THR A 294 -19.22 7.90 -1.24
CA THR A 294 -18.02 7.08 -1.49
C THR A 294 -17.83 6.67 -2.94
N GLN A 295 -18.77 7.04 -3.82
CA GLN A 295 -18.75 6.69 -5.25
C GLN A 295 -18.77 5.18 -5.52
N ARG A 296 -19.16 4.35 -4.54
CA ARG A 296 -19.33 2.90 -4.70
C ARG A 296 -20.75 2.57 -5.14
N ARG A 297 -20.87 1.57 -6.01
CA ARG A 297 -22.16 1.13 -6.54
C ARG A 297 -23.01 0.47 -5.44
N PRO A 298 -24.29 0.83 -5.31
CA PRO A 298 -25.23 0.15 -4.43
C PRO A 298 -25.41 -1.31 -4.87
N VAL A 299 -25.71 -2.18 -3.92
CA VAL A 299 -25.91 -3.63 -4.14
C VAL A 299 -27.35 -4.06 -3.86
N VAL A 300 -28.19 -3.11 -3.45
CA VAL A 300 -29.59 -3.33 -3.13
C VAL A 300 -30.44 -3.02 -4.36
N PRO A 301 -31.27 -3.98 -4.82
CA PRO A 301 -32.19 -3.75 -5.93
C PRO A 301 -33.10 -2.53 -5.67
N GLY A 302 -33.38 -1.76 -6.72
CA GLY A 302 -34.25 -0.57 -6.64
C GLY A 302 -33.53 0.74 -6.33
N VAL A 303 -32.26 0.71 -5.89
CA VAL A 303 -31.44 1.92 -5.75
C VAL A 303 -30.83 2.26 -7.10
N ALA A 304 -31.27 3.36 -7.71
CA ALA A 304 -30.80 3.77 -9.03
C ALA A 304 -29.35 4.28 -8.99
N LEU A 305 -28.52 3.85 -9.95
CA LEU A 305 -27.18 4.39 -10.14
C LEU A 305 -27.23 5.87 -10.52
N GLY A 306 -26.41 6.68 -9.84
CA GLY A 306 -26.20 8.08 -10.18
C GLY A 306 -25.53 8.28 -11.55
N SER A 307 -25.54 9.52 -12.05
CA SER A 307 -25.03 9.86 -13.38
C SER A 307 -23.52 9.75 -13.52
N GLN A 308 -22.78 9.70 -12.40
CA GLN A 308 -21.33 9.53 -12.38
C GLN A 308 -20.88 8.17 -12.95
N PHE A 309 -21.75 7.14 -12.91
CA PHE A 309 -21.45 5.81 -13.39
C PHE A 309 -21.74 5.73 -14.90
N ALA A 310 -20.70 5.93 -15.71
CA ALA A 310 -20.82 5.98 -17.17
C ALA A 310 -21.29 4.65 -17.78
N ARG A 311 -20.97 3.52 -17.14
CA ARG A 311 -21.42 2.18 -17.55
C ARG A 311 -22.30 1.56 -16.49
N ARG A 312 -23.51 1.15 -16.87
CA ARG A 312 -24.45 0.49 -15.95
C ARG A 312 -24.23 -1.02 -15.93
N ASP A 313 -24.09 -1.61 -17.11
CA ASP A 313 -23.82 -3.03 -17.27
C ASP A 313 -22.32 -3.30 -17.34
N LEU A 314 -21.86 -4.23 -16.51
CA LEU A 314 -20.48 -4.67 -16.41
C LEU A 314 -20.41 -6.16 -16.76
N VAL A 315 -19.46 -6.52 -17.59
CA VAL A 315 -19.10 -7.92 -17.82
C VAL A 315 -18.10 -8.31 -16.73
N GLU A 316 -18.41 -9.34 -15.94
CA GLU A 316 -17.50 -9.80 -14.88
C GLU A 316 -16.52 -10.83 -15.43
N LEU A 317 -15.23 -10.60 -15.19
CA LEU A 317 -14.18 -11.55 -15.49
C LEU A 317 -14.09 -12.62 -14.39
N PRO A 318 -13.72 -13.86 -14.75
CA PRO A 318 -13.47 -14.90 -13.78
C PRO A 318 -12.27 -14.53 -12.91
N PHE A 319 -12.44 -14.69 -11.60
CA PHE A 319 -11.34 -14.56 -10.64
C PHE A 319 -10.71 -15.94 -10.37
N PRO A 320 -9.39 -16.04 -10.13
CA PRO A 320 -8.75 -17.31 -9.79
C PRO A 320 -9.48 -18.02 -8.65
N ALA A 321 -9.91 -19.26 -8.89
CA ALA A 321 -10.71 -20.04 -7.94
C ALA A 321 -9.87 -20.82 -6.92
N THR A 322 -8.55 -20.89 -7.11
CA THR A 322 -7.64 -21.69 -6.27
C THR A 322 -6.46 -20.86 -5.81
N GLN A 323 -5.94 -21.17 -4.61
CA GLN A 323 -4.70 -20.58 -4.11
C GLN A 323 -3.54 -20.81 -5.09
N GLN A 324 -3.45 -22.00 -5.71
CA GLN A 324 -2.39 -22.33 -6.66
C GLN A 324 -2.35 -21.38 -7.87
N ALA A 325 -3.51 -21.01 -8.42
CA ALA A 325 -3.58 -20.08 -9.55
C ALA A 325 -3.17 -18.66 -9.13
N VAL A 326 -3.56 -18.23 -7.93
CA VAL A 326 -3.12 -16.95 -7.36
C VAL A 326 -1.61 -16.92 -7.15
N ASP A 327 -1.07 -17.96 -6.51
CA ASP A 327 0.36 -18.07 -6.20
C ASP A 327 1.19 -18.11 -7.50
N ALA A 328 0.73 -18.84 -8.54
CA ALA A 328 1.38 -18.86 -9.85
C ALA A 328 1.40 -17.48 -10.53
N LEU A 329 0.29 -16.73 -10.44
CA LEU A 329 0.18 -15.40 -11.03
C LEU A 329 1.07 -14.38 -10.30
N LEU A 330 1.10 -14.41 -8.97
CA LEU A 330 1.97 -13.56 -8.16
C LEU A 330 3.46 -13.93 -8.36
N GLN A 331 3.78 -15.21 -8.47
CA GLN A 331 5.14 -15.65 -8.77
C GLN A 331 5.60 -15.16 -10.15
N ALA A 332 4.77 -15.34 -11.19
CA ALA A 332 5.05 -14.81 -12.53
C ALA A 332 5.19 -13.28 -12.50
N TYR A 333 4.37 -12.60 -11.69
CA TYR A 333 4.46 -11.17 -11.48
C TYR A 333 5.84 -10.75 -10.98
N PHE A 334 6.34 -11.41 -9.95
CA PHE A 334 7.61 -11.07 -9.31
C PHE A 334 8.84 -11.43 -10.12
N ASP A 335 8.84 -12.61 -10.72
CA ASP A 335 10.02 -13.16 -11.36
C ASP A 335 10.20 -12.62 -12.78
N LYS A 336 9.11 -12.29 -13.48
CA LYS A 336 9.12 -12.03 -14.93
C LYS A 336 8.45 -10.72 -15.34
N ILE A 337 7.29 -10.41 -14.79
CA ILE A 337 6.39 -9.38 -15.36
C ILE A 337 6.70 -7.97 -14.86
N ARG A 338 6.81 -7.78 -13.54
CA ARG A 338 6.99 -6.44 -12.96
C ARG A 338 8.25 -5.78 -13.48
N ARG A 339 8.33 -4.46 -13.43
CA ARG A 339 9.61 -3.77 -13.63
C ARG A 339 10.55 -4.10 -12.46
N PRO A 340 11.83 -4.42 -12.71
CA PRO A 340 12.77 -4.68 -11.63
C PRO A 340 13.01 -3.40 -10.83
N SER A 341 13.22 -3.54 -9.52
CA SER A 341 13.51 -2.41 -8.64
C SER A 341 15.01 -2.19 -8.47
N ARG A 342 15.36 -0.94 -8.16
CA ARG A 342 16.66 -0.48 -7.68
C ARG A 342 16.42 0.29 -6.39
N THR A 343 16.91 -0.24 -5.28
CA THR A 343 16.71 0.37 -3.97
C THR A 343 18.05 0.63 -3.32
N LEU A 344 18.30 1.88 -2.95
CA LEU A 344 19.44 2.26 -2.11
C LEU A 344 18.97 2.49 -0.69
N TYR A 345 19.45 1.65 0.23
CA TYR A 345 19.21 1.75 1.66
C TYR A 345 20.29 2.59 2.31
N VAL A 346 19.93 3.76 2.82
CA VAL A 346 20.78 4.63 3.65
C VAL A 346 20.56 4.23 5.10
N LEU A 347 21.54 3.54 5.66
CA LEU A 347 21.40 2.79 6.92
C LEU A 347 22.14 3.50 8.04
N ASP A 348 21.40 4.00 9.02
CA ASP A 348 21.99 4.61 10.20
C ASP A 348 22.72 3.57 11.05
N THR A 349 24.01 3.81 11.26
CA THR A 349 24.92 3.04 12.10
C THR A 349 25.64 3.96 13.09
N SER A 350 25.01 5.08 13.45
CA SER A 350 25.48 6.00 14.48
C SER A 350 25.46 5.36 15.88
N GLY A 351 26.10 6.01 16.85
CA GLY A 351 26.14 5.50 18.24
C GLY A 351 24.76 5.38 18.90
N SER A 352 23.76 6.17 18.49
CA SER A 352 22.39 6.05 19.03
C SER A 352 21.72 4.73 18.68
N MET A 353 22.19 4.07 17.61
CA MET A 353 21.73 2.76 17.15
C MET A 353 22.25 1.58 18.00
N GLU A 354 23.14 1.79 18.98
CA GLU A 354 23.66 0.70 19.82
C GLU A 354 22.54 -0.07 20.56
N GLY A 355 22.75 -1.38 20.75
CA GLY A 355 21.79 -2.29 21.39
C GLY A 355 20.67 -2.77 20.47
N ASP A 356 19.44 -2.82 20.99
CA ASP A 356 18.28 -3.41 20.32
C ASP A 356 17.97 -2.77 18.94
N ARG A 357 18.39 -1.52 18.74
CA ARG A 357 18.14 -0.75 17.52
C ARG A 357 18.90 -1.31 16.32
N ILE A 358 20.22 -1.47 16.42
CA ILE A 358 21.02 -2.09 15.37
C ILE A 358 20.64 -3.56 15.19
N ASP A 359 20.30 -4.29 16.26
CA ASP A 359 19.86 -5.69 16.16
C ASP A 359 18.53 -5.84 15.42
N SER A 360 17.59 -4.91 15.64
CA SER A 360 16.34 -4.85 14.88
C SER A 360 16.59 -4.55 13.40
N LEU A 361 17.54 -3.66 13.08
CA LEU A 361 17.94 -3.37 11.69
C LEU A 361 18.53 -4.60 11.01
N ARG A 362 19.48 -5.27 11.67
CA ARG A 362 20.08 -6.52 11.19
C ARG A 362 19.01 -7.58 10.92
N THR A 363 18.10 -7.76 11.88
CA THR A 363 17.00 -8.74 11.78
C THR A 363 16.05 -8.40 10.64
N ALA A 364 15.66 -7.14 10.48
CA ALA A 364 14.77 -6.71 9.41
C ALA A 364 15.38 -6.93 8.01
N LEU A 365 16.65 -6.53 7.81
CA LEU A 365 17.35 -6.74 6.54
C LEU A 365 17.59 -8.22 6.23
N ALA A 366 17.98 -9.02 7.23
CA ALA A 366 18.13 -10.47 7.09
C ALA A 366 16.77 -11.16 6.80
N GLY A 367 15.67 -10.66 7.36
CA GLY A 367 14.32 -11.10 7.04
C GLY A 367 14.01 -11.01 5.54
N LEU A 368 14.43 -9.91 4.91
CA LEU A 368 14.26 -9.70 3.47
C LEU A 368 15.10 -10.63 2.61
N THR A 369 16.08 -11.35 3.15
CA THR A 369 16.85 -12.34 2.37
C THR A 369 16.19 -13.72 2.31
N GLY A 370 14.95 -13.85 2.80
CA GLY A 370 14.19 -15.10 2.81
C GLY A 370 14.23 -15.87 4.13
N ALA A 371 14.60 -15.21 5.23
CA ALA A 371 14.47 -15.80 6.57
C ALA A 371 13.01 -15.81 7.09
N ASP A 372 12.13 -14.99 6.49
CA ASP A 372 10.70 -14.94 6.78
C ASP A 372 9.90 -15.84 5.82
N ASN A 373 9.31 -16.91 6.37
CA ASN A 373 8.50 -17.89 5.64
C ASN A 373 6.99 -17.57 5.62
N SER A 374 6.57 -16.42 6.16
CA SER A 374 5.19 -15.93 6.12
C SER A 374 4.70 -15.71 4.67
N LEU A 375 3.38 -15.68 4.43
CA LEU A 375 2.81 -15.38 3.11
C LEU A 375 3.30 -14.03 2.60
N THR A 376 3.22 -13.00 3.44
CA THR A 376 3.71 -11.65 3.14
C THR A 376 5.24 -11.61 2.99
N GLY A 377 5.99 -12.30 3.85
CA GLY A 377 7.45 -12.41 3.77
C GLY A 377 7.94 -13.04 2.47
N ARG A 378 7.29 -14.12 2.01
CA ARG A 378 7.59 -14.76 0.72
C ARG A 378 7.44 -13.80 -0.47
N TYR A 379 6.44 -12.92 -0.41
CA TYR A 379 6.20 -11.94 -1.47
C TYR A 379 7.01 -10.67 -1.31
N ARG A 380 7.49 -10.31 -0.11
CA ARG A 380 8.16 -9.02 0.17
C ARG A 380 9.68 -9.10 0.38
N ARG A 381 10.29 -10.29 0.28
CA ARG A 381 11.75 -10.49 0.25
C ARG A 381 12.44 -9.77 -0.93
N PHE A 382 13.77 -9.70 -0.91
CA PHE A 382 14.57 -9.35 -2.09
C PHE A 382 14.33 -10.38 -3.20
N ARG A 383 13.99 -9.87 -4.37
CA ARG A 383 13.50 -10.69 -5.48
C ARG A 383 14.53 -10.77 -6.60
N SER A 384 14.36 -11.75 -7.46
CA SER A 384 15.12 -11.87 -8.69
C SER A 384 15.13 -10.56 -9.49
N ARG A 385 16.28 -10.28 -10.10
CA ARG A 385 16.57 -9.10 -10.92
C ARG A 385 16.63 -7.78 -10.17
N GLU A 386 16.51 -7.74 -8.84
CA GLU A 386 16.62 -6.49 -8.08
C GLU A 386 18.06 -6.04 -7.90
N GLU A 387 18.24 -4.72 -7.87
CA GLU A 387 19.51 -4.10 -7.50
C GLU A 387 19.37 -3.46 -6.12
N VAL A 388 20.10 -3.97 -5.14
CA VAL A 388 20.07 -3.55 -3.74
C VAL A 388 21.39 -2.87 -3.42
N THR A 389 21.36 -1.60 -3.07
CA THR A 389 22.55 -0.88 -2.62
C THR A 389 22.43 -0.59 -1.13
N MET A 390 23.44 -0.93 -0.35
CA MET A 390 23.52 -0.63 1.07
C MET A 390 24.57 0.45 1.30
N LEU A 391 24.16 1.56 1.90
CA LEU A 391 24.99 2.71 2.25
C LEU A 391 24.87 2.94 3.77
N PRO A 392 25.70 2.27 4.59
CA PRO A 392 25.80 2.57 6.01
C PRO A 392 26.34 3.99 6.22
N PHE A 393 25.90 4.65 7.28
CA PHE A 393 26.46 5.94 7.66
C PHE A 393 26.54 6.13 9.17
N ASN A 394 27.46 6.98 9.59
CA ASN A 394 27.54 7.50 10.95
C ASN A 394 27.99 8.96 10.90
N SER A 395 29.19 9.32 11.34
CA SER A 395 29.76 10.67 11.22
C SER A 395 29.96 11.11 9.76
N GLY A 396 29.77 10.21 8.81
CA GLY A 396 29.73 10.42 7.36
C GLY A 396 29.26 9.16 6.63
N PRO A 397 29.06 9.21 5.31
CA PRO A 397 28.73 8.02 4.52
C PRO A 397 29.91 7.03 4.49
N SER A 398 29.61 5.75 4.69
CA SER A 398 30.55 4.66 4.43
C SER A 398 30.51 4.24 2.95
N PRO A 399 31.47 3.44 2.45
CA PRO A 399 31.41 2.92 1.09
C PRO A 399 30.12 2.14 0.80
N ALA A 400 29.45 2.48 -0.29
CA ALA A 400 28.25 1.76 -0.75
C ALA A 400 28.61 0.35 -1.26
N SER A 401 27.77 -0.63 -0.92
CA SER A 401 27.86 -1.99 -1.45
C SER A 401 26.61 -2.30 -2.29
N THR A 402 26.80 -2.60 -3.58
CA THR A 402 25.71 -2.93 -4.51
C THR A 402 25.66 -4.45 -4.74
N PHE A 403 24.47 -5.01 -4.65
CA PHE A 403 24.15 -6.41 -4.86
C PHE A 403 23.11 -6.51 -5.99
N VAL A 404 23.30 -7.43 -6.92
CA VAL A 404 22.34 -7.69 -8.00
C VAL A 404 21.82 -9.10 -7.85
N VAL A 405 20.58 -9.23 -7.41
CA VAL A 405 19.96 -10.54 -7.18
C VAL A 405 19.74 -11.20 -8.53
N PRO A 406 20.43 -12.32 -8.83
CA PRO A 406 20.33 -12.94 -10.15
C PRO A 406 18.95 -13.56 -10.34
N GLU A 407 18.55 -13.73 -11.60
CA GLU A 407 17.26 -14.34 -11.93
C GLU A 407 17.21 -15.82 -11.57
N GLN A 408 18.34 -16.50 -11.73
CA GLN A 408 18.55 -17.91 -11.41
C GLN A 408 19.53 -18.02 -10.23
N ASP A 409 19.29 -18.98 -9.35
CA ASP A 409 20.13 -19.30 -8.19
C ASP A 409 20.50 -18.10 -7.28
N PRO A 410 19.51 -17.34 -6.76
CA PRO A 410 19.76 -16.12 -5.98
C PRO A 410 20.38 -16.38 -4.59
N ALA A 411 20.47 -17.64 -4.15
CA ALA A 411 20.84 -17.99 -2.78
C ALA A 411 22.21 -17.43 -2.36
N ALA A 412 23.21 -17.47 -3.24
CA ALA A 412 24.54 -16.97 -2.94
C ALA A 412 24.55 -15.44 -2.74
N GLU A 413 23.83 -14.70 -3.58
CA GLU A 413 23.75 -13.24 -3.47
C GLU A 413 22.91 -12.82 -2.24
N LEU A 414 21.79 -13.50 -1.98
CA LEU A 414 21.00 -13.28 -0.77
C LEU A 414 21.80 -13.56 0.51
N ALA A 415 22.69 -14.55 0.51
CA ALA A 415 23.60 -14.81 1.63
C ALA A 415 24.63 -13.70 1.82
N ARG A 416 25.12 -13.07 0.73
CA ARG A 416 26.02 -11.91 0.83
C ARG A 416 25.32 -10.68 1.40
N ILE A 417 24.08 -10.43 0.97
CA ILE A 417 23.23 -9.36 1.53
C ILE A 417 23.01 -9.59 3.03
N LYS A 418 22.69 -10.84 3.42
CA LYS A 418 22.50 -11.22 4.82
C LYS A 418 23.77 -11.00 5.64
N ALA A 419 24.92 -11.48 5.16
CA ALA A 419 26.20 -11.31 5.84
C ALA A 419 26.60 -9.84 5.99
N PHE A 420 26.32 -9.00 4.99
CA PHE A 420 26.53 -7.56 5.09
C PHE A 420 25.66 -6.96 6.20
N ALA A 421 24.36 -7.30 6.23
CA ALA A 421 23.44 -6.83 7.25
C ALA A 421 23.92 -7.23 8.66
N GLU A 422 24.28 -8.51 8.87
CA GLU A 422 24.79 -9.02 10.15
C GLU A 422 26.09 -8.33 10.61
N GLY A 423 26.90 -7.84 9.68
CA GLY A 423 28.15 -7.13 9.95
C GLY A 423 28.01 -5.64 10.29
N LEU A 424 26.81 -5.06 10.18
CA LEU A 424 26.59 -3.64 10.54
C LEU A 424 26.92 -3.40 12.00
N SER A 425 27.62 -2.33 12.34
CA SER A 425 27.98 -1.99 13.73
C SER A 425 27.73 -0.51 14.00
N ALA A 426 27.05 -0.23 15.11
CA ALA A 426 26.74 1.12 15.56
C ALA A 426 27.98 1.78 16.19
N ARG A 427 28.32 3.01 15.76
CA ARG A 427 29.37 3.87 16.33
C ARG A 427 29.33 5.27 15.74
N GLY A 428 29.92 6.25 16.42
CA GLY A 428 30.14 7.59 15.88
C GLY A 428 28.88 8.47 15.89
N GLY A 429 28.89 9.53 15.10
CA GLY A 429 27.80 10.50 15.00
C GLY A 429 26.79 10.18 13.91
N THR A 430 26.00 11.17 13.49
CA THR A 430 24.82 10.98 12.62
C THR A 430 24.80 12.03 11.50
N ALA A 431 25.25 11.65 10.30
CA ALA A 431 25.38 12.51 9.11
C ALA A 431 24.36 12.11 8.03
N ILE A 432 23.09 12.40 8.28
CA ILE A 432 21.95 12.02 7.43
C ILE A 432 22.06 12.69 6.05
N TYR A 433 22.27 14.00 6.02
CA TYR A 433 22.16 14.79 4.79
C TYR A 433 23.32 14.63 3.81
N ASP A 434 24.53 14.45 4.34
CA ASP A 434 25.71 14.07 3.53
C ASP A 434 25.50 12.69 2.93
N SER A 435 24.91 11.77 3.69
CA SER A 435 24.66 10.39 3.26
C SER A 435 23.53 10.28 2.24
N LEU A 436 22.49 11.13 2.35
CA LEU A 436 21.47 11.28 1.31
C LEU A 436 22.07 11.86 0.03
N SER A 437 22.93 12.87 0.12
CA SER A 437 23.61 13.44 -1.05
C SER A 437 24.50 12.40 -1.74
N GLU A 438 25.24 11.60 -0.96
CA GLU A 438 26.03 10.48 -1.46
C GLU A 438 25.16 9.40 -2.12
N ALA A 439 23.98 9.09 -1.54
CA ALA A 439 23.05 8.15 -2.14
C ALA A 439 22.62 8.55 -3.55
N TYR A 440 22.30 9.83 -3.78
CA TYR A 440 22.00 10.33 -5.14
C TYR A 440 23.20 10.23 -6.07
N ARG A 441 24.41 10.54 -5.60
CA ARG A 441 25.66 10.42 -6.38
C ARG A 441 25.95 8.97 -6.79
N VAL A 442 25.66 8.00 -5.91
CA VAL A 442 25.79 6.56 -6.21
C VAL A 442 24.71 6.11 -7.19
N LEU A 443 23.47 6.58 -7.03
CA LEU A 443 22.35 6.18 -7.87
C LEU A 443 22.42 6.73 -9.29
N GLU A 444 22.94 7.94 -9.49
CA GLU A 444 22.96 8.59 -10.81
C GLU A 444 23.59 7.72 -11.92
N PRO A 445 24.83 7.20 -11.79
CA PRO A 445 25.40 6.33 -12.82
C PRO A 445 24.67 4.99 -12.94
N LEU A 446 24.11 4.46 -11.86
CA LEU A 446 23.34 3.21 -11.89
C LEU A 446 22.04 3.38 -12.68
N ALA A 447 21.32 4.48 -12.43
CA ALA A 447 20.11 4.88 -13.14
C ALA A 447 20.37 5.17 -14.62
N ALA A 448 21.50 5.80 -14.94
CA ALA A 448 21.89 6.01 -16.34
C ALA A 448 22.19 4.69 -17.08
N ARG A 449 22.76 3.69 -16.40
CA ARG A 449 23.07 2.37 -16.98
C ARG A 449 21.83 1.55 -17.30
N ASP A 450 20.81 1.64 -16.45
CA ASP A 450 19.56 0.89 -16.59
C ASP A 450 18.39 1.77 -16.12
N PRO A 451 17.80 2.57 -17.03
CA PRO A 451 16.75 3.53 -16.70
C PRO A 451 15.36 2.88 -16.55
N ASP A 452 15.19 1.62 -16.98
CA ASP A 452 13.90 0.93 -16.91
C ASP A 452 13.59 0.37 -15.51
N ARG A 453 14.52 0.49 -14.55
CA ARG A 453 14.32 0.10 -13.14
C ARG A 453 13.52 1.13 -12.35
N PHE A 454 12.60 0.66 -11.53
CA PHE A 454 11.95 1.51 -10.53
C PHE A 454 12.96 1.84 -9.42
N THR A 455 13.38 3.10 -9.32
CA THR A 455 14.49 3.52 -8.46
C THR A 455 13.97 4.28 -7.25
N SER A 456 14.41 3.92 -6.04
CA SER A 456 14.04 4.60 -4.79
C SER A 456 15.19 4.59 -3.77
N ILE A 457 15.11 5.53 -2.82
CA ILE A 457 15.98 5.58 -1.64
C ILE A 457 15.15 5.24 -0.41
N VAL A 458 15.70 4.42 0.49
CA VAL A 458 15.14 4.17 1.81
C VAL A 458 16.12 4.70 2.84
N LEU A 459 15.79 5.82 3.47
CA LEU A 459 16.55 6.37 4.59
C LEU A 459 16.00 5.79 5.88
N MET A 460 16.84 5.16 6.68
CA MET A 460 16.49 4.73 8.02
C MET A 460 17.39 5.44 9.02
N THR A 461 16.80 6.06 10.05
CA THR A 461 17.51 6.71 11.14
C THR A 461 16.68 6.73 12.43
N ASP A 462 17.37 6.71 13.56
CA ASP A 462 16.76 6.81 14.90
C ASP A 462 16.93 8.17 15.57
N GLY A 463 17.73 9.05 14.97
CA GLY A 463 18.23 10.27 15.61
C GLY A 463 18.13 11.51 14.73
N GLU A 464 18.60 12.61 15.27
CA GLU A 464 18.73 13.88 14.56
C GLU A 464 20.10 13.98 13.89
N ASN A 465 20.18 14.80 12.84
CA ASN A 465 21.44 15.05 12.18
C ASN A 465 22.39 15.81 13.13
N ALA A 466 23.51 15.18 13.49
CA ALA A 466 24.51 15.73 14.41
C ALA A 466 25.83 16.11 13.71
N ASN A 467 26.00 15.72 12.43
CA ASN A 467 27.23 15.89 11.69
C ASN A 467 26.98 16.31 10.25
N GLY A 468 27.96 16.99 9.66
CA GLY A 468 27.94 17.31 8.24
C GLY A 468 26.95 18.42 7.88
N SER A 469 26.43 18.34 6.66
CA SER A 469 25.50 19.31 6.10
C SER A 469 24.16 19.35 6.84
N SER A 470 23.46 20.48 6.75
CA SER A 470 22.11 20.67 7.26
C SER A 470 21.02 20.22 6.27
N LEU A 471 19.76 20.19 6.71
CA LEU A 471 18.62 19.97 5.82
C LEU A 471 18.58 21.00 4.69
N SER A 472 18.87 22.28 4.98
CA SER A 472 18.86 23.35 3.97
C SER A 472 19.95 23.16 2.92
N ASP A 473 21.12 22.64 3.32
CA ASP A 473 22.19 22.31 2.37
C ASP A 473 21.78 21.16 1.46
N PHE A 474 21.14 20.11 2.00
CA PHE A 474 20.57 19.03 1.20
C PHE A 474 19.48 19.52 0.24
N GLN A 475 18.59 20.41 0.69
CA GLN A 475 17.56 21.00 -0.18
C GLN A 475 18.18 21.74 -1.37
N ALA A 476 19.26 22.50 -1.14
CA ALA A 476 19.99 23.18 -2.21
C ALA A 476 20.68 22.19 -3.17
N SER A 477 21.32 21.14 -2.63
CA SER A 477 21.97 20.09 -3.44
C SER A 477 20.93 19.33 -4.29
N PHE A 478 19.81 18.93 -3.69
CA PHE A 478 18.69 18.29 -4.35
C PHE A 478 18.08 19.17 -5.45
N GLY A 479 17.95 20.48 -5.17
CA GLY A 479 17.52 21.49 -6.14
C GLY A 479 18.42 21.58 -7.37
N SER A 480 19.68 21.15 -7.27
CA SER A 480 20.65 21.14 -8.36
C SER A 480 20.73 19.81 -9.11
N LEU A 481 20.07 18.75 -8.63
CA LEU A 481 20.08 17.45 -9.29
C LEU A 481 19.41 17.46 -10.67
N PRO A 482 19.84 16.58 -11.59
CA PRO A 482 19.14 16.35 -12.85
C PRO A 482 17.67 15.97 -12.62
N ALA A 483 16.80 16.34 -13.57
CA ALA A 483 15.36 16.06 -13.47
C ALA A 483 15.03 14.56 -13.26
N ALA A 484 15.84 13.66 -13.85
CA ALA A 484 15.70 12.23 -13.65
C ALA A 484 15.94 11.81 -12.19
N MET A 485 16.93 12.41 -11.51
CA MET A 485 17.23 12.11 -10.10
C MET A 485 16.24 12.76 -9.14
N LYS A 486 15.73 13.95 -9.46
CA LYS A 486 14.67 14.58 -8.66
C LYS A 486 13.40 13.73 -8.59
N GLY A 487 13.14 12.89 -9.59
CA GLY A 487 12.01 11.97 -9.59
C GLY A 487 12.20 10.71 -8.72
N VAL A 488 13.37 10.51 -8.10
CA VAL A 488 13.64 9.35 -7.23
C VAL A 488 13.15 9.67 -5.81
N PRO A 489 12.12 8.95 -5.31
CA PRO A 489 11.55 9.22 -3.99
C PRO A 489 12.46 8.71 -2.87
N VAL A 490 12.46 9.44 -1.75
CA VAL A 490 13.08 9.03 -0.49
C VAL A 490 11.98 8.59 0.48
N PHE A 491 11.96 7.31 0.81
CA PHE A 491 11.13 6.76 1.87
C PHE A 491 11.91 6.82 3.19
N THR A 492 11.43 7.60 4.14
CA THR A 492 12.12 7.75 5.44
C THR A 492 11.48 6.84 6.48
N VAL A 493 12.28 6.03 7.15
CA VAL A 493 11.88 5.17 8.26
C VAL A 493 12.32 5.82 9.55
N LEU A 494 11.35 6.34 10.30
CA LEU A 494 11.60 6.89 11.63
C LEU A 494 11.64 5.73 12.62
N PHE A 495 12.81 5.53 13.21
CA PHE A 495 13.08 4.39 14.08
C PHE A 495 13.60 4.84 15.44
N GLY A 496 12.80 5.51 16.27
CA GLY A 496 13.28 6.01 17.57
C GLY A 496 12.80 7.44 17.82
N GLU A 497 13.58 8.22 18.58
CA GLU A 497 13.19 9.57 19.01
C GLU A 497 13.57 10.68 18.01
N GLY A 498 14.12 10.34 16.84
CA GLY A 498 14.53 11.31 15.82
C GLY A 498 13.43 12.31 15.39
N SER A 499 13.88 13.45 14.85
CA SER A 499 13.00 14.54 14.41
C SER A 499 12.08 14.10 13.28
N SER A 500 10.78 13.95 13.59
CA SER A 500 9.77 13.57 12.61
C SER A 500 9.60 14.61 11.50
N ASP A 501 9.88 15.87 11.80
CA ASP A 501 9.53 16.99 10.92
C ASP A 501 10.52 17.11 9.77
N GLU A 502 11.82 16.96 10.02
CA GLU A 502 12.84 17.00 8.98
C GLU A 502 12.73 15.81 8.02
N LEU A 503 12.52 14.60 8.56
CA LEU A 503 12.30 13.41 7.73
C LEU A 503 11.02 13.54 6.90
N THR A 504 9.96 14.13 7.46
CA THR A 504 8.73 14.44 6.73
C THR A 504 8.99 15.42 5.59
N GLN A 505 9.84 16.44 5.81
CA GLN A 505 10.23 17.38 4.74
C GLN A 505 11.00 16.68 3.63
N VAL A 506 11.98 15.83 3.95
CA VAL A 506 12.76 15.04 2.97
C VAL A 506 11.83 14.12 2.16
N ALA A 507 10.98 13.35 2.83
CA ALA A 507 10.04 12.47 2.15
C ALA A 507 9.10 13.27 1.24
N THR A 508 8.56 14.39 1.73
CA THR A 508 7.60 15.22 0.97
C THR A 508 8.25 15.85 -0.26
N MET A 509 9.43 16.47 -0.14
CA MET A 509 10.10 17.17 -1.24
C MET A 509 10.56 16.23 -2.37
N THR A 510 10.78 14.95 -2.06
CA THR A 510 11.22 13.93 -3.03
C THR A 510 10.07 13.11 -3.60
N GLY A 511 8.83 13.32 -3.12
CA GLY A 511 7.66 12.52 -3.50
C GLY A 511 7.62 11.13 -2.86
N GLY A 512 8.38 10.93 -1.78
CA GLY A 512 8.34 9.74 -0.93
C GLY A 512 7.36 9.85 0.24
N LYS A 513 7.53 8.98 1.24
CA LYS A 513 6.64 8.84 2.41
C LYS A 513 7.43 8.52 3.67
N VAL A 514 6.94 8.99 4.81
CA VAL A 514 7.44 8.62 6.14
C VAL A 514 6.75 7.35 6.62
N PHE A 515 7.53 6.42 7.13
CA PHE A 515 7.07 5.22 7.84
C PHE A 515 7.53 5.29 9.29
N ASP A 516 6.59 5.17 10.22
CA ASP A 516 6.85 5.27 11.66
C ASP A 516 7.03 3.87 12.27
N ALA A 517 8.28 3.45 12.45
CA ALA A 517 8.66 2.16 13.02
C ALA A 517 8.62 2.14 14.56
N ARG A 518 8.13 3.19 15.23
CA ARG A 518 7.89 3.16 16.69
C ARG A 518 6.63 2.40 17.06
N LYS A 519 5.67 2.31 16.13
CA LYS A 519 4.34 1.73 16.35
C LYS A 519 4.19 0.31 15.81
N VAL A 520 5.11 -0.11 14.96
CA VAL A 520 5.10 -1.39 14.25
C VAL A 520 6.52 -1.94 14.17
N GLN A 521 6.64 -3.26 14.02
CA GLN A 521 7.97 -3.88 13.88
C GLN A 521 8.65 -3.40 12.59
N LEU A 522 9.96 -3.14 12.69
CA LEU A 522 10.77 -2.63 11.59
C LEU A 522 10.70 -3.51 10.33
N ALA A 523 10.71 -4.83 10.49
CA ALA A 523 10.54 -5.76 9.38
C ALA A 523 9.24 -5.51 8.59
N GLY A 524 8.14 -5.20 9.28
CA GLY A 524 6.86 -4.85 8.66
C GLY A 524 6.92 -3.53 7.87
N VAL A 525 7.71 -2.56 8.32
CA VAL A 525 7.93 -1.29 7.60
C VAL A 525 8.71 -1.51 6.31
N PHE A 526 9.82 -2.25 6.38
CA PHE A 526 10.57 -2.61 5.17
C PHE A 526 9.65 -3.31 4.18
N GLN A 527 8.90 -4.30 4.64
CA GLN A 527 7.88 -5.00 3.85
C GLN A 527 6.84 -4.05 3.24
N GLU A 528 6.35 -3.03 3.95
CA GLU A 528 5.42 -2.03 3.42
C GLU A 528 6.05 -1.18 2.30
N ILE A 529 7.29 -0.72 2.50
CA ILE A 529 8.04 0.07 1.51
C ILE A 529 8.18 -0.68 0.17
N ARG A 530 8.33 -2.01 0.22
CA ARG A 530 8.43 -2.85 -0.99
C ARG A 530 7.21 -2.75 -1.90
N GLY A 531 6.03 -2.41 -1.37
CA GLY A 531 4.82 -2.17 -2.17
C GLY A 531 4.87 -0.89 -3.02
N TYR A 532 5.84 -0.01 -2.76
CA TYR A 532 6.09 1.21 -3.53
C TYR A 532 7.24 1.04 -4.53
N GLN A 533 7.82 -0.17 -4.67
CA GLN A 533 9.05 -0.44 -5.42
C GLN A 533 8.88 -1.38 -6.62
#